data_AF-A0A387H4Q9-F1
#
_entry.id   AF-A0A387H4Q9-F1
#
_cell.length_a   1.000
_cell.length_b   1.000
_cell.length_c   1.000
_cell.angle_alpha   90.00
_cell.angle_beta   90.00
_cell.angle_gamma   90.00
#
_symmetry.space_group_name_H-M   'P 1'
#
loop_
_entity.id
_entity.type
_entity.pdbx_description
1 polymer ?
#
loop_
_entity_poly.entity_id
_entity_poly.type
_entity_poly.pdbx_seq_one_letter_code
_entity_poly.pdbx_strand_id
1 'polypeptide(L)'
;MNRRMKTAVLGAVLLLTAAGAGSAAASGDDRREAAALTGTAKLNRSAGDDITFSFDAHLATKDTDDPLKATGTFQWSHYRGGQGAWAKAKVNCLVTGGKVAVVSGVITDSDLPGAKGKQVGITVHDLGSHDRLGYSWAATGTPVESGDMPKCVSSAPFEKVKAGTGDFTVVPWQPKL
;
A
#
# COMPACT_ATOMS: atom_id res chain seq x y z
N MET A 1 38.81 -44.38 -42.61
CA MET A 1 39.97 -45.01 -41.93
C MET A 1 39.62 -45.11 -40.45
N ASN A 2 39.36 -46.34 -39.99
CA ASN A 2 38.89 -46.67 -38.65
C ASN A 2 39.97 -46.46 -37.59
N ARG A 3 39.60 -45.97 -36.40
CA ARG A 3 40.18 -46.49 -35.15
C ARG A 3 39.15 -46.49 -34.02
N ARG A 4 38.71 -47.71 -33.71
CA ARG A 4 38.03 -48.12 -32.48
C ARG A 4 39.03 -48.06 -31.31
N MET A 5 38.58 -47.66 -30.12
CA MET A 5 39.07 -48.21 -28.86
C MET A 5 37.90 -48.33 -27.88
N LYS A 6 37.90 -49.47 -27.17
CA LYS A 6 36.78 -50.03 -26.42
C LYS A 6 36.95 -49.79 -24.91
N THR A 7 35.80 -49.58 -24.25
CA THR A 7 35.38 -50.07 -22.91
C THR A 7 36.23 -49.79 -21.65
N ALA A 8 35.59 -49.17 -20.65
CA ALA A 8 35.29 -49.84 -19.38
C ALA A 8 34.10 -49.15 -18.66
N VAL A 9 33.12 -49.95 -18.25
CA VAL A 9 31.94 -49.59 -17.45
C VAL A 9 32.23 -49.96 -16.00
N LEU A 10 31.81 -49.13 -15.04
CA LEU A 10 31.39 -49.42 -13.65
C LEU A 10 30.89 -48.08 -13.10
N GLY A 11 29.64 -47.83 -12.71
CA GLY A 11 28.65 -48.72 -12.11
C GLY A 11 28.42 -48.29 -10.66
N ALA A 12 27.65 -47.22 -10.43
CA ALA A 12 27.10 -46.88 -9.12
C ALA A 12 25.73 -46.20 -9.29
N VAL A 13 24.68 -46.99 -9.08
CA VAL A 13 23.29 -46.53 -9.00
C VAL A 13 23.11 -45.90 -7.62
N LEU A 14 23.00 -44.58 -7.53
CA LEU A 14 22.45 -43.92 -6.34
C LEU A 14 20.93 -43.80 -6.51
N LEU A 15 20.20 -44.61 -5.74
CA LEU A 15 18.78 -44.44 -5.49
C LEU A 15 18.56 -43.13 -4.73
N LEU A 16 18.19 -42.07 -5.43
CA LEU A 16 17.67 -40.85 -4.82
C LEU A 16 16.21 -41.10 -4.45
N THR A 17 15.98 -41.44 -3.18
CA THR A 17 14.67 -41.38 -2.55
C THR A 17 14.18 -39.94 -2.59
N ALA A 18 13.25 -39.64 -3.49
CA ALA A 18 12.50 -38.39 -3.47
C ALA A 18 11.60 -38.39 -2.22
N ALA A 19 12.10 -37.80 -1.13
CA ALA A 19 11.28 -37.45 0.00
C ALA A 19 10.24 -36.43 -0.49
N GLY A 20 8.97 -36.83 -0.50
CA GLY A 20 7.86 -35.92 -0.72
C GLY A 20 7.91 -34.85 0.35
N ALA A 21 8.35 -33.65 -0.01
CA ALA A 21 8.13 -32.47 0.79
C ALA A 21 6.63 -32.19 0.76
N GLY A 22 5.90 -32.76 1.73
CA GLY A 22 4.54 -32.34 2.03
C GLY A 22 4.59 -30.85 2.33
N SER A 23 4.05 -30.04 1.42
CA SER A 23 3.76 -28.64 1.70
C SER A 23 2.74 -28.63 2.83
N ALA A 24 3.22 -28.44 4.07
CA ALA A 24 2.37 -28.03 5.15
C ALA A 24 1.83 -26.65 4.79
N ALA A 25 0.63 -26.61 4.22
CA ALA A 25 -0.16 -25.39 4.18
C ALA A 25 -0.41 -25.02 5.66
N ALA A 26 0.33 -24.04 6.16
CA ALA A 26 0.04 -23.39 7.43
C ALA A 26 -1.28 -22.60 7.24
N SER A 27 -2.39 -23.31 7.28
CA SER A 27 -3.73 -22.74 7.34
C SER A 27 -4.01 -22.40 8.80
N GLY A 28 -3.54 -21.22 9.21
CA GLY A 28 -3.69 -20.72 10.57
C GLY A 28 -3.11 -19.32 10.67
N ASP A 29 -3.56 -18.43 9.80
CA ASP A 29 -3.17 -17.03 9.85
C ASP A 29 -4.11 -16.36 10.85
N ASP A 30 -3.70 -16.31 12.12
CA ASP A 30 -4.20 -15.31 13.07
C ASP A 30 -3.76 -13.93 12.56
N ARG A 31 -4.29 -13.50 11.39
CA ARG A 31 -4.06 -12.16 10.89
C ARG A 31 -4.61 -11.24 11.96
N ARG A 32 -3.72 -10.47 12.59
CA ARG A 32 -4.12 -9.41 13.53
C ARG A 32 -4.99 -8.36 12.83
N GLU A 33 -4.73 -8.14 11.54
CA GLU A 33 -5.40 -7.15 10.71
C GLU A 33 -6.29 -7.83 9.64
N ALA A 34 -7.56 -7.44 9.60
CA ALA A 34 -8.47 -7.76 8.49
C ALA A 34 -8.11 -6.97 7.24
N ALA A 35 -7.59 -5.74 7.39
CA ALA A 35 -7.08 -4.91 6.31
C ALA A 35 -6.01 -3.96 6.84
N ALA A 36 -5.05 -3.58 6.00
CA ALA A 36 -4.03 -2.61 6.35
C ALA A 36 -3.52 -1.87 5.12
N LEU A 37 -3.10 -0.64 5.32
CA LEU A 37 -2.32 0.16 4.39
C LEU A 37 -1.15 0.77 5.16
N THR A 38 0.07 0.35 4.82
CA THR A 38 1.29 0.83 5.47
C THR A 38 2.33 1.24 4.44
N GLY A 39 3.36 1.94 4.91
CA GLY A 39 4.54 2.26 4.10
C GLY A 39 4.70 3.76 3.85
N THR A 40 5.81 4.10 3.21
CA THR A 40 6.17 5.49 2.90
C THR A 40 6.85 5.52 1.55
N ALA A 41 6.44 6.45 0.69
CA ALA A 41 7.07 6.65 -0.60
C ALA A 41 6.89 8.09 -1.09
N LYS A 42 7.70 8.49 -2.08
CA LYS A 42 7.59 9.80 -2.74
C LYS A 42 6.86 9.69 -4.06
N LEU A 43 6.17 10.75 -4.48
CA LEU A 43 5.61 10.82 -5.83
C LEU A 43 6.65 11.24 -6.86
N ASN A 44 6.47 10.78 -8.10
CA ASN A 44 7.30 11.16 -9.23
C ASN A 44 6.75 12.44 -9.90
N ARG A 45 7.46 13.55 -9.75
CA ARG A 45 7.07 14.87 -10.29
C ARG A 45 8.18 15.44 -11.15
N SER A 46 7.91 15.62 -12.45
CA SER A 46 8.87 16.19 -13.40
C SER A 46 9.22 17.65 -13.10
N ALA A 47 8.32 18.39 -12.44
CA ALA A 47 8.52 19.79 -12.07
C ALA A 47 9.38 20.00 -10.80
N GLY A 48 9.90 18.91 -10.21
CA GLY A 48 10.83 18.96 -9.08
C GLY A 48 10.18 19.05 -7.70
N ASP A 49 8.86 18.87 -7.61
CA ASP A 49 8.16 18.79 -6.33
C ASP A 49 8.67 17.60 -5.49
N ASP A 50 8.87 17.84 -4.19
CA ASP A 50 9.12 16.82 -3.18
C ASP A 50 7.82 16.53 -2.46
N ILE A 51 7.20 15.41 -2.83
CA ILE A 51 5.92 14.97 -2.28
C ILE A 51 6.11 13.61 -1.64
N THR A 52 5.86 13.51 -0.33
CA THR A 52 5.97 12.26 0.42
C THR A 52 4.62 11.90 1.02
N PHE A 53 4.23 10.64 0.92
CA PHE A 53 3.09 10.07 1.62
C PHE A 53 3.56 8.96 2.55
N SER A 54 2.93 8.86 3.71
CA SER A 54 3.21 7.83 4.71
C SER A 54 1.92 7.35 5.36
N PHE A 55 1.78 6.04 5.48
CA PHE A 55 0.59 5.37 5.99
C PHE A 55 0.92 4.41 7.12
N ASP A 56 0.05 4.43 8.12
CA ASP A 56 -0.02 3.46 9.20
C ASP A 56 -1.51 3.30 9.53
N ALA A 57 -2.23 2.60 8.66
CA ALA A 57 -3.68 2.44 8.73
C ALA A 57 -4.07 0.97 8.83
N HIS A 58 -4.94 0.65 9.78
CA HIS A 58 -5.20 -0.72 10.22
C HIS A 58 -6.68 -0.95 10.51
N LEU A 59 -7.22 -2.08 10.08
CA LEU A 59 -8.53 -2.59 10.47
C LEU A 59 -8.33 -3.92 11.18
N ALA A 60 -8.54 -3.93 12.50
CA ALA A 60 -8.35 -5.13 13.31
C ALA A 60 -9.35 -6.23 12.91
N THR A 61 -8.94 -7.49 13.01
CA THR A 61 -9.78 -8.65 12.65
C THR A 61 -11.10 -8.72 13.40
N LYS A 62 -11.13 -8.25 14.65
CA LYS A 62 -12.38 -8.14 15.44
C LYS A 62 -13.41 -7.17 14.85
N ASP A 63 -12.97 -6.24 14.02
CA ASP A 63 -13.81 -5.22 13.38
C ASP A 63 -13.97 -5.50 11.87
N THR A 64 -13.72 -6.73 11.42
CA THR A 64 -13.71 -7.11 9.99
C THR A 64 -15.01 -6.80 9.24
N ASP A 65 -16.14 -6.58 9.91
CA ASP A 65 -17.42 -6.28 9.27
C ASP A 65 -17.74 -4.76 9.25
N ASP A 66 -16.85 -3.92 9.81
CA ASP A 66 -17.05 -2.47 9.88
C ASP A 66 -15.77 -1.69 9.51
N PRO A 67 -15.60 -1.29 8.23
CA PRO A 67 -14.41 -0.54 7.79
C PRO A 67 -14.28 0.84 8.46
N LEU A 68 -15.34 1.35 9.11
CA LEU A 68 -15.32 2.63 9.83
C LEU A 68 -14.63 2.53 11.20
N LYS A 69 -14.30 1.31 11.66
CA LYS A 69 -13.51 1.06 12.87
C LYS A 69 -12.00 1.10 12.64
N ALA A 70 -11.57 1.34 11.40
CA ALA A 70 -10.16 1.46 11.08
C ALA A 70 -9.48 2.54 11.94
N THR A 71 -8.23 2.27 12.31
CA THR A 71 -7.42 3.10 13.20
C THR A 71 -6.08 3.45 12.57
N GLY A 72 -5.32 4.32 13.25
CA GLY A 72 -4.01 4.76 12.81
C GLY A 72 -4.02 6.15 12.18
N THR A 73 -2.99 6.44 11.39
CA THR A 73 -2.80 7.76 10.77
C THR A 73 -2.24 7.63 9.37
N PHE A 74 -2.40 8.70 8.60
CA PHE A 74 -1.60 8.93 7.41
C PHE A 74 -1.19 10.39 7.35
N GLN A 75 -0.08 10.65 6.70
CA GLN A 75 0.48 11.99 6.58
C GLN A 75 1.07 12.19 5.19
N TRP A 76 1.10 13.44 4.77
CA TRP A 76 1.74 13.82 3.53
C TRP A 76 2.40 15.18 3.64
N SER A 77 3.39 15.39 2.79
CA SER A 77 4.02 16.68 2.55
C SER A 77 4.08 16.95 1.06
N HIS A 78 3.96 18.21 0.67
CA HIS A 78 4.18 18.67 -0.70
C HIS A 78 4.95 19.97 -0.66
N TYR A 79 6.20 19.93 -1.12
CA TYR A 79 7.07 21.09 -1.23
C TYR A 79 7.58 21.26 -2.66
N ARG A 80 7.75 22.51 -3.08
CA ARG A 80 8.44 22.89 -4.32
C ARG A 80 9.31 24.10 -4.04
N GLY A 81 10.63 23.96 -4.20
CA GLY A 81 11.58 25.04 -3.92
C GLY A 81 11.51 25.56 -2.48
N GLY A 82 11.22 24.68 -1.51
CA GLY A 82 11.08 25.03 -0.08
C GLY A 82 9.73 25.64 0.31
N GLN A 83 8.85 25.94 -0.66
CA GLN A 83 7.49 26.39 -0.40
C GLN A 83 6.54 25.19 -0.43
N GLY A 84 5.64 25.09 0.54
CA GLY A 84 4.75 23.95 0.64
C GLY A 84 4.14 23.82 2.02
N ALA A 85 3.51 22.68 2.23
CA ALA A 85 2.86 22.35 3.49
C ALA A 85 2.85 20.84 3.73
N TRP A 86 2.55 20.46 4.97
CA TRP A 86 2.32 19.09 5.38
C TRP A 86 1.00 18.99 6.15
N ALA A 87 0.44 17.77 6.17
CA ALA A 87 -0.70 17.45 7.00
C ALA A 87 -0.64 15.99 7.50
N LYS A 88 -1.23 15.77 8.67
CA LYS A 88 -1.47 14.46 9.27
C LYS A 88 -2.95 14.30 9.54
N ALA A 89 -3.50 13.19 9.10
CA ALA A 89 -4.88 12.81 9.31
C ALA A 89 -4.99 11.57 10.21
N LYS A 90 -6.01 11.59 11.07
CA LYS A 90 -6.43 10.41 11.84
C LYS A 90 -7.38 9.58 10.98
N VAL A 91 -7.06 8.29 10.81
CA VAL A 91 -7.86 7.34 10.04
C VAL A 91 -9.26 7.22 10.66
N ASN A 92 -10.27 7.20 9.80
CA ASN A 92 -11.66 6.96 10.19
C ASN A 92 -12.41 6.03 9.23
N CYS A 93 -11.73 5.54 8.19
CA CYS A 93 -12.16 4.42 7.36
C CYS A 93 -10.96 3.82 6.62
N LEU A 94 -10.98 2.50 6.44
CA LEU A 94 -10.11 1.77 5.53
C LEU A 94 -10.91 0.68 4.81
N VAL A 95 -10.92 0.73 3.48
CA VAL A 95 -11.47 -0.33 2.62
C VAL A 95 -10.37 -0.78 1.69
N THR A 96 -10.13 -2.09 1.61
CA THR A 96 -9.19 -2.66 0.63
C THR A 96 -9.88 -3.71 -0.22
N GLY A 97 -9.45 -3.84 -1.47
CA GLY A 97 -9.98 -4.79 -2.45
C GLY A 97 -8.86 -5.22 -3.38
N GLY A 98 -8.46 -6.49 -3.30
CA GLY A 98 -7.22 -6.95 -3.93
C GLY A 98 -6.03 -6.11 -3.46
N LYS A 99 -5.31 -5.50 -4.40
CA LYS A 99 -4.16 -4.64 -4.13
C LYS A 99 -4.47 -3.14 -4.08
N VAL A 100 -5.74 -2.76 -4.02
CA VAL A 100 -6.17 -1.36 -3.92
C VAL A 100 -6.68 -1.09 -2.51
N ALA A 101 -6.26 0.03 -1.93
CA ALA A 101 -6.75 0.54 -0.66
C ALA A 101 -7.36 1.93 -0.86
N VAL A 102 -8.49 2.19 -0.20
CA VAL A 102 -9.02 3.54 0.03
C VAL A 102 -8.98 3.80 1.52
N VAL A 103 -8.16 4.75 1.94
CA VAL A 103 -8.10 5.23 3.32
C VAL A 103 -8.69 6.62 3.39
N SER A 104 -9.48 6.91 4.42
CA SER A 104 -9.93 8.26 4.70
C SER A 104 -9.72 8.65 6.16
N GLY A 105 -9.67 9.95 6.40
CA GLY A 105 -9.42 10.49 7.73
C GLY A 105 -9.73 11.97 7.85
N VAL A 106 -9.63 12.48 9.07
CA VAL A 106 -9.75 13.91 9.36
C VAL A 106 -8.37 14.47 9.67
N ILE A 107 -8.01 15.59 9.05
CA ILE A 107 -6.74 16.28 9.33
C ILE A 107 -6.74 16.75 10.79
N THR A 108 -5.81 16.23 11.59
CA THR A 108 -5.63 16.60 13.00
C THR A 108 -4.48 17.57 13.20
N ASP A 109 -3.49 17.55 12.31
CA ASP A 109 -2.35 18.46 12.38
C ASP A 109 -1.84 18.84 10.98
N SER A 110 -1.36 20.07 10.83
CA SER A 110 -1.00 20.68 9.55
C SER A 110 -0.43 22.08 9.74
N ASP A 111 0.52 22.48 8.90
CA ASP A 111 0.97 23.87 8.75
C ASP A 111 0.20 24.62 7.63
N LEU A 112 -0.56 23.92 6.77
CA LEU A 112 -1.50 24.52 5.83
C LEU A 112 -2.67 25.20 6.57
N PRO A 113 -2.87 26.52 6.43
CA PRO A 113 -3.99 27.22 7.04
C PRO A 113 -5.35 26.67 6.58
N GLY A 114 -6.29 26.48 7.51
CA GLY A 114 -7.64 26.00 7.22
C GLY A 114 -7.78 24.50 6.95
N ALA A 115 -6.68 23.72 7.01
CA ALA A 115 -6.71 22.28 6.73
C ALA A 115 -7.22 21.44 7.90
N LYS A 116 -6.93 21.83 9.15
CA LYS A 116 -7.36 21.06 10.34
C LYS A 116 -8.89 20.90 10.37
N GLY A 117 -9.36 19.69 10.62
CA GLY A 117 -10.78 19.32 10.63
C GLY A 117 -11.34 18.91 9.26
N LYS A 118 -10.59 19.07 8.16
CA LYS A 118 -11.05 18.62 6.83
C LYS A 118 -11.01 17.10 6.72
N GLN A 119 -12.09 16.52 6.17
CA GLN A 119 -12.15 15.12 5.77
C GLN A 119 -11.40 14.95 4.44
N VAL A 120 -10.51 13.96 4.37
CA VAL A 120 -9.70 13.66 3.19
C VAL A 120 -9.66 12.16 2.94
N GLY A 121 -9.43 11.78 1.68
CA GLY A 121 -9.26 10.38 1.31
C GLY A 121 -8.13 10.18 0.31
N ILE A 122 -7.49 9.03 0.38
CA ILE A 122 -6.40 8.62 -0.49
C ILE A 122 -6.66 7.20 -1.00
N THR A 123 -6.46 6.99 -2.29
CA THR A 123 -6.42 5.66 -2.91
C THR A 123 -4.98 5.26 -3.19
N VAL A 124 -4.59 4.06 -2.78
CA VAL A 124 -3.30 3.44 -3.12
C VAL A 124 -3.58 2.20 -3.96
N HIS A 125 -2.76 1.98 -4.98
CA HIS A 125 -2.68 0.70 -5.69
C HIS A 125 -1.25 0.16 -5.53
N ASP A 126 -1.14 -0.90 -4.73
CA ASP A 126 0.10 -1.64 -4.44
C ASP A 126 0.47 -2.51 -5.65
N LEU A 127 1.46 -2.05 -6.40
CA LEU A 127 2.07 -2.69 -7.55
C LEU A 127 3.57 -2.96 -7.27
N GLY A 128 3.97 -2.96 -6.00
CA GLY A 128 5.36 -2.96 -5.55
C GLY A 128 6.11 -1.74 -6.06
N SER A 129 7.17 -1.93 -6.85
CA SER A 129 8.03 -0.82 -7.30
C SER A 129 7.36 0.22 -8.23
N HIS A 130 6.08 0.05 -8.57
CA HIS A 130 5.31 0.90 -9.49
C HIS A 130 4.00 1.41 -8.89
N ASP A 131 3.94 1.51 -7.56
CA ASP A 131 2.78 1.99 -6.84
C ASP A 131 2.16 3.26 -7.41
N ARG A 132 0.84 3.32 -7.29
CA ARG A 132 0.03 4.45 -7.74
C ARG A 132 -0.77 5.03 -6.60
N LEU A 133 -0.99 6.34 -6.64
CA LEU A 133 -1.69 7.07 -5.59
C LEU A 133 -2.70 8.05 -6.18
N GLY A 134 -3.84 8.19 -5.52
CA GLY A 134 -4.87 9.18 -5.82
C GLY A 134 -5.28 9.88 -4.52
N TYR A 135 -5.62 11.15 -4.59
CA TYR A 135 -6.07 11.92 -3.44
C TYR A 135 -7.35 12.68 -3.77
N SER A 136 -8.20 12.85 -2.77
CA SER A 136 -9.57 13.33 -2.94
C SER A 136 -9.66 14.79 -3.43
N TRP A 137 -8.60 15.57 -3.25
CA TRP A 137 -8.50 16.97 -3.68
C TRP A 137 -7.85 17.13 -5.06
N ALA A 138 -7.79 16.06 -5.87
CA ALA A 138 -7.16 16.11 -7.20
C ALA A 138 -7.79 17.15 -8.15
N ALA A 139 -9.10 17.39 -8.04
CA ALA A 139 -9.82 18.34 -8.88
C ALA A 139 -9.78 19.79 -8.33
N THR A 140 -9.56 19.96 -7.02
CA THR A 140 -9.57 21.26 -6.34
C THR A 140 -8.16 21.78 -6.04
N GLY A 141 -7.14 20.93 -6.14
CA GLY A 141 -5.75 21.30 -5.88
C GLY A 141 -5.37 21.39 -4.40
N THR A 142 -6.35 21.52 -3.49
CA THR A 142 -6.11 21.62 -2.04
C THR A 142 -7.23 20.97 -1.22
N PRO A 143 -6.90 20.29 -0.11
CA PRO A 143 -7.91 19.74 0.80
C PRO A 143 -8.80 20.83 1.44
N VAL A 144 -8.35 22.08 1.49
CA VAL A 144 -9.11 23.21 2.05
C VAL A 144 -10.38 23.50 1.23
N GLU A 145 -10.28 23.38 -0.10
CA GLU A 145 -11.33 23.71 -1.07
C GLU A 145 -12.16 22.50 -1.48
N SER A 146 -11.88 21.32 -0.94
CA SER A 146 -12.49 20.05 -1.38
C SER A 146 -13.94 19.82 -0.93
N GLY A 147 -14.54 20.79 -0.23
CA GLY A 147 -15.88 20.67 0.32
C GLY A 147 -16.00 19.55 1.37
N ASP A 148 -17.24 19.18 1.68
CA ASP A 148 -17.53 18.01 2.50
C ASP A 148 -17.50 16.75 1.64
N MET A 149 -16.98 15.66 2.21
CA MET A 149 -16.83 14.40 1.51
C MET A 149 -17.18 13.23 2.42
N PRO A 150 -17.82 12.17 1.88
CA PRO A 150 -18.03 10.94 2.62
C PRO A 150 -16.71 10.27 3.06
N LYS A 151 -16.79 9.45 4.11
CA LYS A 151 -15.71 8.53 4.46
C LYS A 151 -15.56 7.46 3.38
N CYS A 152 -14.38 6.82 3.33
CA CYS A 152 -14.08 5.73 2.40
C CYS A 152 -14.14 6.13 0.90
N VAL A 153 -13.97 7.42 0.58
CA VAL A 153 -14.00 7.94 -0.80
C VAL A 153 -12.69 8.66 -1.12
N SER A 154 -12.19 8.49 -2.35
CA SER A 154 -11.06 9.26 -2.92
C SER A 154 -11.12 9.22 -4.46
N SER A 155 -10.11 9.79 -5.13
CA SER A 155 -9.95 9.76 -6.58
C SER A 155 -9.22 8.50 -7.06
N ALA A 156 -9.24 8.26 -8.38
CA ALA A 156 -8.48 7.15 -8.99
C ALA A 156 -6.97 7.29 -8.69
N PRO A 157 -6.21 6.19 -8.62
CA PRO A 157 -4.77 6.25 -8.35
C PRO A 157 -3.97 6.66 -9.59
N PHE A 158 -3.92 7.95 -9.88
CA PHE A 158 -3.31 8.49 -11.10
C PHE A 158 -1.83 8.86 -10.95
N GLU A 159 -1.38 9.23 -9.76
CA GLU A 159 0.02 9.56 -9.49
C GLU A 159 0.90 8.31 -9.56
N LYS A 160 2.18 8.50 -9.90
CA LYS A 160 3.19 7.44 -9.88
C LYS A 160 4.11 7.65 -8.70
N VAL A 161 4.44 6.59 -7.98
CA VAL A 161 5.52 6.62 -7.00
C VAL A 161 6.88 6.73 -7.69
N LYS A 162 7.80 7.45 -7.07
CA LYS A 162 9.18 7.60 -7.51
C LYS A 162 9.96 6.34 -7.11
N ALA A 163 10.52 5.67 -8.11
CA ALA A 163 11.31 4.46 -7.91
C ALA A 163 12.44 4.66 -6.88
N GLY A 164 12.63 3.68 -6.00
CA GLY A 164 13.68 3.67 -4.97
C GLY A 164 13.44 4.57 -3.77
N THR A 165 12.24 5.17 -3.62
CA THR A 165 11.92 6.03 -2.46
C THR A 165 11.12 5.33 -1.36
N GLY A 166 10.78 4.06 -1.56
CA GLY A 166 9.98 3.25 -0.67
C GLY A 166 8.86 2.54 -1.43
N ASP A 167 7.90 2.02 -0.68
CA ASP A 167 6.80 1.17 -1.16
C ASP A 167 5.58 1.36 -0.24
N PHE A 168 4.38 1.11 -0.76
CA PHE A 168 3.17 0.93 0.03
C PHE A 168 2.77 -0.53 0.05
N THR A 169 2.21 -0.98 1.16
CA THR A 169 1.76 -2.37 1.29
C THR A 169 0.29 -2.40 1.64
N VAL A 170 -0.49 -3.13 0.85
CA VAL A 170 -1.92 -3.36 1.07
C VAL A 170 -2.17 -4.78 1.54
N VAL A 171 -2.78 -4.91 2.72
CA VAL A 171 -3.38 -6.17 3.19
C VAL A 171 -4.84 -6.21 2.72
N PRO A 172 -5.22 -7.17 1.85
CA PRO A 172 -6.56 -7.24 1.30
C PRO A 172 -7.61 -7.67 2.35
N TRP A 173 -8.71 -6.92 2.40
CA TRP A 173 -9.90 -7.20 3.20
C TRP A 173 -10.70 -8.33 2.56
N GLN A 174 -11.18 -9.26 3.39
CA GLN A 174 -11.98 -10.42 2.97
C GLN A 174 -13.22 -10.54 3.87
N PRO A 175 -14.22 -9.64 3.71
CA PRO A 175 -15.44 -9.72 4.48
C PRO A 175 -16.24 -10.97 4.12
N LYS A 176 -17.03 -11.46 5.09
CA LYS A 176 -18.01 -12.52 4.82
C LYS A 176 -19.19 -11.91 4.07
N LEU A 177 -19.53 -12.47 2.91
CA LEU A 177 -20.67 -12.09 2.08
C LEU A 177 -21.92 -12.90 2.43
#